data_AF-A0A935EJY0-F1
#
_entry.id   AF-A0A935EJY0-F1
#
_cell.length_a   1.000
_cell.length_b   1.000
_cell.length_c   1.000
_cell.angle_alpha   90.00
_cell.angle_beta   90.00
_cell.angle_gamma   90.00
#
_symmetry.space_group_name_H-M   'P 1'
#
loop_
_entity.id
_entity.type
_entity.pdbx_description
1 polymer ?
#
loop_
_entity_poly.entity_id
_entity_poly.type
_entity_poly.pdbx_seq_one_letter_code
_entity_poly.pdbx_strand_id
1 'polypeptide(L)'
;MSEQLANVEFAHKLHEKGSHQNGSSFRLEIVEALLLAIVAVATAWSGYQSAKWDGHSAESYAQAAAYRIDGDEDLTRGGQERLQNISTFNAWLLAKTSGNVPMMKLLERRFTPEYSKAFQEWLLTDPFNDPNAQPGPSFVPGYSTRLMQEGRELRLLADEAFEKGRSSREVGEEYVRLTVFLATVLFLIAISQRFKHPKAQIGLLSVAAIATGVVVLMLISYPRA
;
A
#
# COMPACT_ATOMS: atom_id res chain seq x y z
N MET A 1 20.46 6.66 -85.84
CA MET A 1 19.14 6.20 -85.33
C MET A 1 19.25 5.06 -84.30
N SER A 2 20.40 4.38 -84.17
CA SER A 2 20.64 3.30 -83.18
C SER A 2 20.94 3.77 -81.75
N GLU A 3 21.58 4.94 -81.56
CA GLU A 3 21.92 5.44 -80.21
C GLU A 3 20.71 5.94 -79.40
N GLN A 4 19.69 6.51 -80.05
CA GLN A 4 18.48 6.96 -79.36
C GLN A 4 17.67 5.77 -78.83
N LEU A 5 17.64 4.64 -79.53
CA LEU A 5 16.96 3.42 -79.08
C LEU A 5 17.68 2.78 -77.88
N ALA A 6 19.02 2.79 -77.87
CA ALA A 6 19.80 2.28 -76.75
C ALA A 6 19.59 3.10 -75.46
N ASN A 7 19.52 4.43 -75.57
CA ASN A 7 19.27 5.31 -74.43
C ASN A 7 17.85 5.17 -73.85
N VAL A 8 16.85 4.94 -74.71
CA VAL A 8 15.47 4.68 -74.28
C VAL A 8 15.37 3.31 -73.58
N GLU A 9 16.04 2.28 -74.09
CA GLU A 9 16.07 0.95 -73.46
C GLU A 9 16.81 0.95 -72.12
N PHE A 10 17.90 1.72 -72.00
CA PHE A 10 18.63 1.90 -70.73
C PHE A 10 17.80 2.67 -69.69
N ALA A 11 17.09 3.72 -70.11
CA ALA A 11 16.17 4.47 -69.26
C ALA A 11 14.98 3.59 -68.80
N HIS A 12 14.48 2.71 -69.66
CA HIS A 12 13.39 1.79 -69.31
C HIS A 12 13.85 0.72 -68.31
N LYS A 13 15.06 0.14 -68.49
CA LYS A 13 15.65 -0.82 -67.54
C LYS A 13 16.01 -0.21 -66.17
N LEU A 14 16.28 1.09 -66.11
CA LEU A 14 16.46 1.82 -64.85
C LEU A 14 15.13 2.08 -64.13
N HIS A 15 14.05 2.33 -64.87
CA HIS A 15 12.72 2.56 -64.32
C HIS A 15 12.06 1.26 -63.82
N GLU A 16 12.30 0.13 -64.50
CA GLU A 16 11.73 -1.18 -64.15
C GLU A 16 12.37 -1.80 -62.88
N LYS A 17 13.62 -1.44 -62.55
CA LYS A 17 14.28 -1.87 -61.31
C LYS A 17 13.94 -1.03 -60.07
N GLY A 18 13.24 0.09 -60.22
CA GLY A 18 12.93 1.02 -59.13
C GLY A 18 11.58 0.81 -58.43
N SER A 19 10.68 -0.02 -58.98
CA SER A 19 9.28 -0.08 -58.52
C SER A 19 8.98 -1.07 -57.39
N HIS A 20 9.95 -1.89 -56.95
CA HIS A 20 9.71 -2.94 -55.96
C HIS A 20 10.31 -2.72 -54.56
N GLN A 21 10.98 -1.59 -54.29
CA GLN A 21 11.60 -1.34 -52.98
C GLN A 21 10.75 -0.52 -51.99
N ASN A 22 9.61 0.05 -52.40
CA ASN A 22 8.87 1.01 -51.56
C ASN A 22 7.70 0.41 -50.73
N GLY A 23 7.33 -0.85 -50.94
CA GLY A 23 6.21 -1.48 -50.20
C GLY A 23 6.58 -1.97 -48.80
N SER A 24 7.85 -2.28 -48.56
CA SER A 24 8.35 -2.79 -47.27
C SER A 24 8.51 -1.67 -46.23
N SER A 25 8.96 -0.49 -46.66
CA SER A 25 9.13 0.68 -45.78
C SER A 25 7.80 1.19 -45.26
N PHE A 26 6.80 1.33 -46.14
CA PHE A 26 5.47 1.79 -45.75
C PHE A 26 4.77 0.84 -44.75
N ARG A 27 4.90 -0.48 -44.92
CA ARG A 27 4.37 -1.46 -43.96
C ARG A 27 5.06 -1.37 -42.61
N LEU A 28 6.38 -1.15 -42.59
CA LEU A 28 7.16 -0.95 -41.37
C LEU A 28 6.73 0.33 -40.63
N GLU A 29 6.55 1.43 -41.35
CA GLU A 29 6.07 2.70 -40.78
C GLU A 29 4.69 2.56 -40.11
N ILE A 30 3.76 1.84 -40.75
CA ILE A 30 2.44 1.57 -40.16
C ILE A 30 2.57 0.74 -38.88
N VAL A 31 3.38 -0.33 -38.90
CA VAL A 31 3.58 -1.21 -37.74
C VAL A 31 4.25 -0.45 -36.58
N GLU A 32 5.24 0.39 -36.87
CA GLU A 32 5.89 1.26 -35.88
C GLU A 32 4.89 2.24 -35.25
N ALA A 33 4.07 2.91 -36.07
CA ALA A 33 3.06 3.85 -35.59
C ALA A 33 2.00 3.15 -34.70
N LEU A 34 1.55 1.96 -35.10
CA LEU A 34 0.62 1.15 -34.30
C LEU A 34 1.25 0.72 -32.98
N LEU A 35 2.50 0.26 -33.00
CA LEU A 35 3.22 -0.15 -31.81
C LEU A 35 3.39 1.04 -30.84
N LEU A 36 3.77 2.22 -31.34
CA LEU A 36 3.86 3.44 -30.55
C LEU A 36 2.51 3.84 -29.94
N ALA A 37 1.43 3.75 -30.70
CA ALA A 37 0.08 4.05 -30.19
C ALA A 37 -0.31 3.10 -29.04
N ILE A 38 -0.05 1.80 -29.19
CA ILE A 38 -0.31 0.81 -28.14
C ILE A 38 0.50 1.13 -26.88
N VAL A 39 1.80 1.42 -27.03
CA VAL A 39 2.67 1.73 -25.90
C VAL A 39 2.24 3.01 -25.19
N ALA A 40 1.83 4.05 -25.93
CA ALA A 40 1.32 5.29 -25.36
C ALA A 40 0.05 5.07 -24.51
N VAL A 41 -0.92 4.31 -25.04
CA VAL A 41 -2.16 3.97 -24.31
C VAL A 41 -1.87 3.12 -23.09
N ALA A 42 -1.01 2.09 -23.22
CA ALA A 42 -0.62 1.24 -22.08
C ALA A 42 0.09 2.03 -20.98
N THR A 43 0.91 3.03 -21.36
CA THR A 43 1.63 3.89 -20.41
C THR A 43 0.66 4.78 -19.65
N ALA A 44 -0.26 5.44 -20.38
CA ALA A 44 -1.29 6.27 -19.78
C ALA A 44 -2.21 5.47 -18.84
N TRP A 45 -2.61 4.26 -19.27
CA TRP A 45 -3.45 3.37 -18.45
C TRP A 45 -2.74 2.92 -17.17
N SER A 46 -1.46 2.55 -17.27
CA SER A 46 -0.67 2.14 -16.11
C SER A 46 -0.50 3.28 -15.11
N GLY A 47 -0.20 4.50 -15.59
CA GLY A 47 -0.13 5.69 -14.73
C GLY A 47 -1.46 6.00 -14.04
N TYR A 48 -2.58 5.90 -14.77
CA TYR A 48 -3.92 6.10 -14.21
C TYR A 48 -4.27 5.07 -13.12
N GLN A 49 -4.02 3.78 -13.36
CA GLN A 49 -4.28 2.73 -12.38
C GLN A 49 -3.37 2.87 -11.15
N SER A 50 -2.09 3.18 -11.34
CA SER A 50 -1.17 3.46 -10.23
C SER A 50 -1.70 4.60 -9.34
N ALA A 51 -2.13 5.72 -9.93
CA ALA A 51 -2.66 6.86 -9.17
C ALA A 51 -3.95 6.51 -8.41
N LYS A 52 -4.84 5.69 -8.98
CA LYS A 52 -6.04 5.22 -8.27
C LYS A 52 -5.70 4.36 -7.07
N TRP A 53 -4.81 3.38 -7.24
CA TRP A 53 -4.37 2.50 -6.15
C TRP A 53 -3.63 3.28 -5.05
N ASP A 54 -2.84 4.29 -5.43
CA ASP A 54 -2.20 5.21 -4.48
C ASP A 54 -3.24 5.97 -3.65
N GLY A 55 -4.33 6.45 -4.27
CA GLY A 55 -5.47 7.05 -3.58
C GLY A 55 -6.13 6.11 -2.55
N HIS A 56 -6.42 4.86 -2.92
CA HIS A 56 -6.98 3.86 -1.99
C HIS A 56 -6.02 3.56 -0.83
N SER A 57 -4.71 3.51 -1.11
CA SER A 57 -3.69 3.31 -0.08
C SER A 57 -3.63 4.49 0.88
N ALA A 58 -3.68 5.72 0.38
CA ALA A 58 -3.66 6.94 1.18
C ALA A 58 -4.89 7.05 2.08
N GLU A 59 -6.07 6.72 1.57
CA GLU A 59 -7.31 6.66 2.38
C GLU A 59 -7.18 5.65 3.51
N SER A 60 -6.73 4.43 3.21
CA SER A 60 -6.59 3.37 4.22
C SER A 60 -5.53 3.71 5.27
N TYR A 61 -4.42 4.33 4.87
CA TYR A 61 -3.40 4.82 5.80
C TYR A 61 -3.91 5.99 6.66
N ALA A 62 -4.74 6.88 6.11
CA ALA A 62 -5.36 7.95 6.89
C ALA A 62 -6.32 7.38 7.95
N GLN A 63 -7.11 6.36 7.61
CA GLN A 63 -7.96 5.65 8.57
C GLN A 63 -7.12 4.97 9.65
N ALA A 64 -6.04 4.27 9.27
CA ALA A 64 -5.11 3.65 10.22
C ALA A 64 -4.50 4.69 11.18
N ALA A 65 -4.12 5.86 10.68
CA ALA A 65 -3.60 6.94 11.51
C ALA A 65 -4.64 7.48 12.49
N ALA A 66 -5.88 7.70 12.04
CA ALA A 66 -6.97 8.14 12.90
C ALA A 66 -7.24 7.15 14.03
N TYR A 67 -7.38 5.85 13.71
CA TYR A 67 -7.56 4.80 14.72
C TYR A 67 -6.38 4.70 15.69
N ARG A 68 -5.14 4.93 15.25
CA ARG A 68 -3.98 4.97 16.17
C ARG A 68 -4.06 6.16 17.13
N ILE A 69 -4.45 7.34 16.64
CA ILE A 69 -4.57 8.54 17.46
C ILE A 69 -5.65 8.32 18.53
N ASP A 70 -6.85 7.91 18.13
CA ASP A 70 -7.96 7.67 19.05
C ASP A 70 -7.61 6.54 20.04
N GLY A 71 -7.00 5.46 19.56
CA GLY A 71 -6.59 4.34 20.41
C GLY A 71 -5.51 4.72 21.42
N ASP A 72 -4.53 5.53 21.01
CA ASP A 72 -3.46 6.01 21.91
C ASP A 72 -4.00 7.02 22.93
N GLU A 73 -5.00 7.84 22.56
CA GLU A 73 -5.72 8.70 23.50
C GLU A 73 -6.41 7.88 24.60
N ASP A 74 -7.19 6.86 24.20
CA ASP A 74 -7.92 6.00 25.14
C ASP A 74 -6.98 5.18 26.02
N LEU A 75 -5.90 4.62 25.47
CA LEU A 75 -4.88 3.92 26.25
C LEU A 75 -4.20 4.85 27.27
N THR A 76 -3.92 6.10 26.88
CA THR A 76 -3.34 7.10 27.77
C THR A 76 -4.29 7.45 28.91
N ARG A 77 -5.55 7.77 28.59
CA ARG A 77 -6.58 8.08 29.58
C ARG A 77 -6.86 6.89 30.50
N GLY A 78 -6.96 5.68 29.97
CA GLY A 78 -7.09 4.45 30.76
C GLY A 78 -5.88 4.21 31.68
N GLY A 79 -4.67 4.56 31.24
CA GLY A 79 -3.47 4.58 32.07
C GLY A 79 -3.57 5.58 33.21
N GLN A 80 -4.05 6.80 32.95
CA GLN A 80 -4.28 7.83 33.96
C GLN A 80 -5.33 7.42 35.00
N GLU A 81 -6.45 6.81 34.56
CA GLU A 81 -7.45 6.25 35.47
C GLU A 81 -6.86 5.16 36.38
N ARG A 82 -6.06 4.26 35.80
CA ARG A 82 -5.35 3.24 36.58
C ARG A 82 -4.42 3.86 37.61
N LEU A 83 -3.68 4.91 37.27
CA LEU A 83 -2.80 5.62 38.20
C LEU A 83 -3.59 6.32 39.32
N GLN A 84 -4.71 6.96 38.99
CA GLN A 84 -5.62 7.54 39.99
C GLN A 84 -6.14 6.49 40.96
N ASN A 85 -6.54 5.32 40.44
CA ASN A 85 -7.01 4.20 41.26
C ASN A 85 -5.90 3.64 42.16
N ILE A 86 -4.69 3.45 41.65
CA ILE A 86 -3.53 3.01 42.45
C ILE A 86 -3.20 4.03 43.55
N SER A 87 -3.23 5.32 43.25
CA SER A 87 -3.03 6.38 44.25
C SER A 87 -4.09 6.33 45.35
N THR A 88 -5.36 6.18 44.96
CA THR A 88 -6.49 6.03 45.89
C THR A 88 -6.36 4.77 46.74
N PHE A 89 -5.92 3.65 46.14
CA PHE A 89 -5.69 2.39 46.82
C PHE A 89 -4.56 2.47 47.84
N ASN A 90 -3.45 3.12 47.51
CA ASN A 90 -2.36 3.35 48.46
C ASN A 90 -2.81 4.19 49.66
N ALA A 91 -3.61 5.24 49.43
CA ALA A 91 -4.21 6.02 50.53
C ALA A 91 -5.18 5.15 51.37
N TRP A 92 -5.93 4.26 50.72
CA TRP A 92 -6.86 3.35 51.40
C TRP A 92 -6.10 2.34 52.27
N LEU A 93 -4.97 1.81 51.81
CA LEU A 93 -4.09 0.94 52.61
C LEU A 93 -3.59 1.65 53.87
N LEU A 94 -3.14 2.90 53.76
CA LEU A 94 -2.73 3.70 54.92
C LEU A 94 -3.89 3.94 55.91
N ALA A 95 -5.09 4.21 55.39
CA ALA A 95 -6.28 4.37 56.23
C ALA A 95 -6.63 3.06 56.95
N LYS A 96 -6.52 1.92 56.26
CA LYS A 96 -6.76 0.58 56.84
C LYS A 96 -5.76 0.28 57.95
N THR A 97 -4.46 0.47 57.72
CA THR A 97 -3.43 0.21 58.74
C THR A 97 -3.55 1.13 59.94
N SER A 98 -4.08 2.34 59.74
CA SER A 98 -4.35 3.31 60.82
C SER A 98 -5.72 3.12 61.49
N GLY A 99 -6.53 2.14 61.06
CA GLY A 99 -7.87 1.89 61.61
C GLY A 99 -8.92 2.97 61.29
N ASN A 100 -8.69 3.84 60.31
CA ASN A 100 -9.57 4.95 59.97
C ASN A 100 -10.69 4.52 59.00
N VAL A 101 -11.71 3.84 59.56
CA VAL A 101 -12.87 3.32 58.81
C VAL A 101 -13.64 4.40 58.02
N PRO A 102 -13.88 5.63 58.55
CA PRO A 102 -14.51 6.68 57.77
C PRO A 102 -13.74 7.05 56.50
N MET A 103 -12.40 7.13 56.58
CA MET A 103 -11.55 7.45 55.43
C MET A 103 -11.54 6.30 54.40
N MET A 104 -11.53 5.05 54.86
CA MET A 104 -11.61 3.87 53.98
C MET A 104 -12.87 3.93 53.09
N LYS A 105 -14.05 4.11 53.70
CA LYS A 105 -15.33 4.21 52.97
C LYS A 105 -15.36 5.37 51.97
N LEU A 106 -14.74 6.50 52.33
CA LEU A 106 -14.63 7.65 51.44
C LEU A 106 -13.77 7.34 50.21
N LEU A 107 -12.64 6.67 50.39
CA LEU A 107 -11.71 6.31 49.32
C LEU A 107 -12.26 5.19 48.42
N GLU A 108 -12.97 4.22 48.99
CA GLU A 108 -13.64 3.16 48.21
C GLU A 108 -14.63 3.73 47.18
N ARG A 109 -15.33 4.81 47.52
CA ARG A 109 -16.25 5.50 46.58
C ARG A 109 -15.52 6.23 45.44
N ARG A 110 -14.22 6.49 45.56
CA ARG A 110 -13.43 7.20 44.53
C ARG A 110 -12.86 6.30 43.46
N PHE A 111 -12.90 4.98 43.65
CA PHE A 111 -12.50 4.03 42.63
C PHE A 111 -13.42 4.13 41.40
N THR A 112 -12.85 3.94 40.21
CA THR A 112 -13.67 3.73 39.03
C THR A 112 -14.49 2.43 39.17
N PRO A 113 -15.64 2.30 38.48
CA PRO A 113 -16.50 1.12 38.62
C PRO A 113 -15.77 -0.21 38.40
N GLU A 114 -14.93 -0.27 37.37
CA GLU A 114 -14.15 -1.45 37.01
C GLU A 114 -13.11 -1.80 38.08
N TYR A 115 -12.47 -0.77 38.66
CA TYR A 115 -11.51 -0.96 39.75
C TYR A 115 -12.18 -1.35 41.06
N SER A 116 -13.38 -0.82 41.34
CA SER A 116 -14.16 -1.21 42.52
C SER A 116 -14.51 -2.70 42.49
N LYS A 117 -14.88 -3.24 41.33
CA LYS A 117 -15.10 -4.68 41.14
C LYS A 117 -13.83 -5.49 41.39
N ALA A 118 -12.71 -5.11 40.76
CA ALA A 118 -11.43 -5.77 40.98
C ALA A 118 -10.96 -5.67 42.44
N PHE A 119 -11.24 -4.56 43.11
CA PHE A 119 -10.91 -4.35 44.52
C PHE A 119 -11.71 -5.28 45.43
N GLN A 120 -12.99 -5.48 45.15
CA GLN A 120 -13.82 -6.44 45.88
C GLN A 120 -13.33 -7.88 45.66
N GLU A 121 -13.03 -8.26 44.41
CA GLU A 121 -12.47 -9.58 44.08
C GLU A 121 -11.13 -9.82 44.78
N TRP A 122 -10.26 -8.80 44.79
CA TRP A 122 -8.98 -8.84 45.50
C TRP A 122 -9.17 -9.02 47.00
N LEU A 123 -10.10 -8.32 47.64
CA LEU A 123 -10.38 -8.49 49.07
C LEU A 123 -10.86 -9.90 49.43
N LEU A 124 -11.58 -10.58 48.53
CA LEU A 124 -12.02 -11.97 48.74
C LEU A 124 -10.86 -12.97 48.78
N THR A 125 -9.68 -12.60 48.26
CA THR A 125 -8.46 -13.42 48.33
C THR A 125 -7.74 -13.36 49.68
N ASP A 126 -8.31 -12.66 50.66
CA ASP A 126 -7.71 -12.42 51.98
C ASP A 126 -6.26 -11.90 51.93
N PRO A 127 -6.01 -10.78 51.22
CA PRO A 127 -4.65 -10.35 50.84
C PRO A 127 -3.78 -9.86 52.00
N PHE A 128 -4.32 -9.82 53.21
CA PHE A 128 -3.59 -9.42 54.42
C PHE A 128 -3.11 -10.62 55.24
N ASN A 129 -3.63 -11.82 54.97
CA ASN A 129 -3.26 -13.05 55.68
C ASN A 129 -2.76 -14.15 54.72
N ASP A 130 -3.16 -14.13 53.45
CA ASP A 130 -2.65 -15.05 52.44
C ASP A 130 -1.44 -14.45 51.69
N PRO A 131 -0.23 -15.02 51.84
CA PRO A 131 0.95 -14.55 51.11
C PRO A 131 0.90 -14.82 49.60
N ASN A 132 -0.01 -15.67 49.11
CA ASN A 132 -0.19 -15.95 47.69
C ASN A 132 -1.19 -15.00 47.01
N ALA A 133 -1.86 -14.14 47.78
CA ALA A 133 -2.80 -13.18 47.24
C ALA A 133 -2.10 -12.19 46.28
N GLN A 134 -2.86 -11.67 45.32
CA GLN A 134 -2.30 -10.73 44.36
C GLN A 134 -1.83 -9.44 45.06
N PRO A 135 -0.81 -8.73 44.53
CA PRO A 135 -0.27 -7.53 45.18
C PRO A 135 -1.25 -6.35 45.28
N GLY A 136 -2.37 -6.40 44.56
CA GLY A 136 -3.41 -5.39 44.60
C GLY A 136 -4.47 -5.58 43.53
N PRO A 137 -5.53 -4.76 43.53
CA PRO A 137 -6.66 -4.89 42.60
C PRO A 137 -6.25 -4.82 41.12
N SER A 138 -5.24 -4.02 40.80
CA SER A 138 -4.70 -3.89 39.42
C SER A 138 -4.12 -5.18 38.85
N PHE A 139 -3.88 -6.20 39.68
CA PHE A 139 -3.27 -7.48 39.31
C PHE A 139 -4.29 -8.63 39.30
N VAL A 140 -5.56 -8.35 39.61
CA VAL A 140 -6.64 -9.33 39.47
C VAL A 140 -6.73 -9.74 38.00
N PRO A 141 -6.72 -11.05 37.69
CA PRO A 141 -6.84 -11.53 36.32
C PRO A 141 -8.09 -10.97 35.62
N GLY A 142 -7.92 -10.47 34.40
CA GLY A 142 -9.02 -9.89 33.62
C GLY A 142 -9.34 -8.43 33.95
N TYR A 143 -8.66 -7.81 34.92
CA TYR A 143 -8.81 -6.37 35.16
C TYR A 143 -8.29 -5.56 33.96
N SER A 144 -9.18 -4.78 33.36
CA SER A 144 -8.89 -3.75 32.37
C SER A 144 -9.94 -2.67 32.49
N THR A 145 -9.57 -1.41 32.30
CA THR A 145 -10.56 -0.34 32.15
C THR A 145 -11.24 -0.44 30.78
N ARG A 146 -12.42 0.18 30.65
CA ARG A 146 -13.15 0.27 29.37
C ARG A 146 -12.29 0.96 28.30
N LEU A 147 -11.68 2.10 28.64
CA LEU A 147 -10.77 2.85 27.75
C LEU A 147 -9.59 1.99 27.28
N MET A 148 -9.02 1.16 28.15
CA MET A 148 -7.95 0.25 27.73
C MET A 148 -8.43 -0.85 26.78
N GLN A 149 -9.69 -1.27 26.85
CA GLN A 149 -10.28 -2.24 25.91
C GLN A 149 -10.55 -1.56 24.57
N GLU A 150 -11.27 -0.43 24.58
CA GLU A 150 -11.59 0.38 23.40
C GLU A 150 -10.31 0.79 22.64
N GLY A 151 -9.30 1.30 23.36
CA GLY A 151 -8.03 1.68 22.74
C GLY A 151 -7.26 0.50 22.11
N ARG A 152 -7.38 -0.72 22.66
CA ARG A 152 -6.81 -1.92 22.02
C ARG A 152 -7.60 -2.35 20.80
N GLU A 153 -8.93 -2.26 20.83
CA GLU A 153 -9.77 -2.55 19.66
C GLU A 153 -9.48 -1.58 18.51
N LEU A 154 -9.35 -0.28 18.81
CA LEU A 154 -8.93 0.73 17.84
C LEU A 154 -7.54 0.42 17.27
N ARG A 155 -6.61 -0.08 18.09
CA ARG A 155 -5.28 -0.50 17.60
C ARG A 155 -5.36 -1.66 16.59
N LEU A 156 -6.26 -2.63 16.82
CA LEU A 156 -6.49 -3.72 15.88
C LEU A 156 -7.09 -3.23 14.55
N LEU A 157 -8.07 -2.32 14.63
CA LEU A 157 -8.65 -1.68 13.43
C LEU A 157 -7.61 -0.86 12.67
N ALA A 158 -6.71 -0.18 13.37
CA ALA A 158 -5.62 0.55 12.76
C ALA A 158 -4.69 -0.36 11.98
N ASP A 159 -4.34 -1.53 12.55
CA ASP A 159 -3.46 -2.48 11.88
C ASP A 159 -4.15 -3.09 10.66
N GLU A 160 -5.43 -3.45 10.74
CA GLU A 160 -6.21 -3.91 9.59
C GLU A 160 -6.25 -2.87 8.45
N ALA A 161 -6.55 -1.61 8.78
CA ALA A 161 -6.56 -0.52 7.80
C ALA A 161 -5.17 -0.29 7.19
N PHE A 162 -4.11 -0.42 7.99
CA PHE A 162 -2.73 -0.30 7.52
C PHE A 162 -2.37 -1.42 6.53
N GLU A 163 -2.73 -2.68 6.86
CA GLU A 163 -2.52 -3.83 5.98
C GLU A 163 -3.25 -3.67 4.64
N LYS A 164 -4.51 -3.20 4.68
CA LYS A 164 -5.29 -2.88 3.49
C LYS A 164 -4.62 -1.79 2.64
N GLY A 165 -4.12 -0.74 3.29
CA GLY A 165 -3.35 0.32 2.63
C GLY A 165 -2.11 -0.21 1.93
N ARG A 166 -1.37 -1.11 2.59
CA ARG A 166 -0.18 -1.75 2.01
C ARG A 166 -0.52 -2.59 0.79
N SER A 167 -1.52 -3.46 0.89
CA SER A 167 -1.94 -4.29 -0.26
C SER A 167 -2.37 -3.45 -1.46
N SER A 168 -3.06 -2.33 -1.22
CA SER A 168 -3.47 -1.40 -2.29
C SER A 168 -2.26 -0.74 -2.93
N ARG A 169 -1.29 -0.33 -2.11
CA ARG A 169 -0.05 0.27 -2.56
C ARG A 169 0.80 -0.69 -3.40
N GLU A 170 0.93 -1.94 -2.97
CA GLU A 170 1.67 -2.97 -3.71
C GLU A 170 1.12 -3.16 -5.12
N VAL A 171 -0.21 -3.18 -5.29
CA VAL A 171 -0.84 -3.22 -6.62
C VAL A 171 -0.51 -1.95 -7.43
N GLY A 172 -0.57 -0.77 -6.80
CA GLY A 172 -0.19 0.48 -7.45
C GLY A 172 1.26 0.51 -7.95
N GLU A 173 2.19 -0.05 -7.17
CA GLU A 173 3.61 -0.16 -7.52
C GLU A 173 3.87 -1.12 -8.68
N GLU A 174 3.06 -2.16 -8.83
CA GLU A 174 3.11 -3.05 -10.00
C GLU A 174 2.79 -2.29 -11.31
N TYR A 175 1.82 -1.37 -11.30
CA TYR A 175 1.55 -0.51 -12.45
C TYR A 175 2.69 0.49 -12.73
N VAL A 176 3.36 1.01 -11.69
CA VAL A 176 4.58 1.83 -11.87
C VAL A 176 5.69 1.01 -12.53
N ARG A 177 5.84 -0.26 -12.17
CA ARG A 177 6.83 -1.14 -12.81
C ARG A 177 6.55 -1.28 -14.32
N LEU A 178 5.28 -1.43 -14.70
CA LEU A 178 4.88 -1.51 -16.11
C LEU A 178 5.22 -0.23 -16.90
N THR A 179 5.09 0.97 -16.31
CA THR A 179 5.47 2.21 -17.00
C THR A 179 6.97 2.29 -17.28
N VAL A 180 7.81 1.79 -16.36
CA VAL A 180 9.27 1.69 -16.57
C VAL A 180 9.61 0.73 -17.71
N PHE A 181 8.93 -0.42 -17.79
CA PHE A 181 9.10 -1.33 -18.93
C PHE A 181 8.65 -0.70 -20.25
N LEU A 182 7.53 0.04 -20.26
CA LEU A 182 7.05 0.74 -21.45
C LEU A 182 7.99 1.87 -21.89
N ALA A 183 8.61 2.58 -20.95
CA ALA A 183 9.66 3.56 -21.27
C ALA A 183 10.86 2.90 -21.97
N THR A 184 11.24 1.69 -21.54
CA THR A 184 12.28 0.89 -22.20
C THR A 184 11.87 0.51 -23.61
N VAL A 185 10.60 0.13 -23.82
CA VAL A 185 10.05 -0.15 -25.15
C VAL A 185 10.08 1.09 -26.05
N LEU A 186 9.63 2.25 -25.55
CA LEU A 186 9.69 3.51 -26.30
C LEU A 186 11.12 3.83 -26.76
N PHE A 187 12.09 3.60 -25.89
CA PHE A 187 13.50 3.79 -26.22
C PHE A 187 13.98 2.84 -27.34
N LEU A 188 13.59 1.55 -27.30
CA LEU A 188 13.91 0.60 -28.35
C LEU A 188 13.30 1.02 -29.70
N ILE A 189 12.05 1.48 -29.71
CA ILE A 189 11.39 1.98 -30.93
C ILE A 189 12.09 3.24 -31.45
N ALA A 190 12.46 4.18 -30.56
CA ALA A 190 13.15 5.40 -30.97
C ALA A 190 14.55 5.13 -31.56
N ILE A 191 15.26 4.13 -31.05
CA ILE A 191 16.56 3.71 -31.61
C ILE A 191 16.37 2.97 -32.94
N SER A 192 15.33 2.14 -33.09
CA SER A 192 15.13 1.34 -34.31
C SER A 192 15.04 2.24 -35.55
N GLN A 193 14.39 3.40 -35.39
CA GLN A 193 14.23 4.43 -36.43
C GLN A 193 15.53 5.07 -36.91
N ARG A 194 16.63 4.98 -36.13
CA ARG A 194 17.93 5.58 -36.52
C ARG A 194 18.79 4.66 -37.38
N PHE A 195 18.44 3.38 -37.51
CA PHE A 195 19.25 2.42 -38.28
C PHE A 195 18.96 2.51 -39.77
N LYS A 196 20.01 2.74 -40.57
CA LYS A 196 19.93 2.66 -42.04
C LYS A 196 19.89 1.23 -42.58
N HIS A 197 20.29 0.24 -41.76
CA HIS A 197 20.27 -1.17 -42.14
C HIS A 197 18.93 -1.84 -41.71
N PRO A 198 18.12 -2.33 -42.67
CA PRO A 198 16.78 -2.84 -42.38
C PRO A 198 16.77 -4.07 -41.45
N LYS A 199 17.81 -4.91 -41.48
CA LYS A 199 17.92 -6.07 -40.57
C LYS A 199 18.07 -5.65 -39.10
N ALA A 200 18.84 -4.59 -38.83
CA ALA A 200 19.03 -4.07 -37.47
C ALA A 200 17.75 -3.40 -36.95
N GLN A 201 17.07 -2.63 -37.81
CA GLN A 201 15.77 -2.05 -37.51
C GLN A 201 14.72 -3.12 -37.16
N ILE A 202 14.56 -4.15 -38.01
CA ILE A 202 13.60 -5.24 -37.78
C ILE A 202 13.94 -6.02 -36.50
N GLY A 203 15.22 -6.28 -36.23
CA GLY A 203 15.65 -6.98 -35.02
C GLY A 203 15.22 -6.23 -33.76
N LEU A 204 15.51 -4.93 -33.68
CA LEU A 204 15.16 -4.11 -32.51
C LEU A 204 13.65 -3.91 -32.37
N LEU A 205 12.95 -3.71 -33.50
CA LEU A 205 11.49 -3.59 -33.52
C LEU A 205 10.80 -4.88 -33.07
N SER A 206 11.35 -6.05 -33.42
CA SER A 206 10.81 -7.35 -32.98
C SER A 206 10.95 -7.52 -31.46
N VAL A 207 12.09 -7.13 -30.88
CA VAL A 207 12.30 -7.14 -29.43
C VAL A 207 11.32 -6.19 -28.74
N ALA A 208 11.15 -4.98 -29.27
CA ALA A 208 10.18 -4.01 -28.75
C ALA A 208 8.76 -4.56 -28.81
N ALA A 209 8.35 -5.17 -29.93
CA ALA A 209 7.02 -5.76 -30.08
C ALA A 209 6.75 -6.91 -29.10
N ILE A 210 7.73 -7.80 -28.88
CA ILE A 210 7.63 -8.89 -27.89
C ILE A 210 7.48 -8.30 -26.48
N ALA A 211 8.34 -7.34 -26.11
CA ALA A 211 8.28 -6.69 -24.80
C ALA A 211 6.94 -5.97 -24.57
N THR A 212 6.42 -5.25 -25.58
CA THR A 212 5.07 -4.66 -25.52
C THR A 212 4.00 -5.72 -25.30
N GLY A 213 4.06 -6.84 -26.04
CA GLY A 213 3.12 -7.94 -25.89
C GLY A 213 3.10 -8.50 -24.45
N VAL A 214 4.27 -8.71 -23.86
CA VAL A 214 4.41 -9.17 -22.46
C VAL A 214 3.80 -8.15 -21.49
N VAL A 215 4.14 -6.87 -21.64
CA VAL A 215 3.61 -5.82 -20.75
C VAL A 215 2.09 -5.69 -20.87
N VAL A 216 1.54 -5.74 -22.08
CA VAL A 216 0.09 -5.68 -22.30
C VAL A 216 -0.61 -6.87 -21.66
N LEU A 217 -0.04 -8.07 -21.75
CA LEU A 217 -0.59 -9.26 -21.07
C LEU A 217 -0.59 -9.08 -19.54
N MET A 218 0.52 -8.58 -18.97
CA MET A 218 0.59 -8.27 -17.53
C MET A 218 -0.46 -7.23 -17.13
N LEU A 219 -0.58 -6.15 -17.90
CA LEU A 219 -1.54 -5.07 -17.66
C LEU A 219 -2.99 -5.56 -17.66
N ILE A 220 -3.33 -6.54 -18.49
CA ILE A 220 -4.65 -7.17 -18.52
C ILE A 220 -4.87 -8.09 -17.31
N SER A 221 -3.82 -8.75 -16.81
CA SER A 221 -3.90 -9.69 -15.68
C SER A 221 -4.00 -9.01 -14.31
N TYR A 222 -3.52 -7.77 -14.17
CA TYR A 222 -3.48 -7.08 -12.89
C TYR A 222 -4.84 -6.54 -12.43
N PRO A 223 -5.12 -6.55 -11.11
CA PRO A 223 -6.37 -6.07 -10.57
C PRO A 223 -6.53 -4.56 -10.75
N ARG A 224 -7.72 -4.16 -11.19
CA ARG A 224 -8.06 -2.76 -11.49
C ARG A 224 -8.71 -2.12 -10.27
N ALA A 225 -8.38 -0.84 -10.04
CA ALA A 225 -9.00 0.01 -9.02
C ALA A 225 -10.31 0.66 -9.49
#